data_AF-A0AAV0AIT6-F1
#
_entry.id   AF-A0AAV0AIT6-F1
#
_cell.length_a   1.000
_cell.length_b   1.000
_cell.length_c   1.000
_cell.angle_alpha   90.00
_cell.angle_beta   90.00
_cell.angle_gamma   90.00
#
_symmetry.space_group_name_H-M   'P 1'
#
loop_
_entity.id
_entity.type
_entity.pdbx_description
1 polymer ?
#
loop_
_entity_poly.entity_id
_entity_poly.type
_entity_poly.pdbx_seq_one_letter_code
_entity_poly.pdbx_strand_id
1 'polypeptide(L)'
;MENTCVKLQLELKEEGALDEGKIDRRVDELRQKLMKEDFKRERGTLKPHESESIIIVYKTKKFCSSIKVNASYIEGKAFDKELQAERCLMAIEERQRIESKQEQRAAKMQEEREDRAKLWQEELANQGKDSQRSFNSSKLHHSQRPRPRTPQLERDIERCSRDDSFCNSNGLKDQMKSPPVANDQPSRQPEAVGQVHPDYPRYTSSNQDRGF
;
A
#
# COMPACT_ATOMS: atom_id res chain seq x y z
N MET A 1 33.11 0.00 37.41
CA MET A 1 33.06 1.08 38.41
C MET A 1 32.42 0.63 39.73
N GLU A 2 31.12 0.32 39.76
CA GLU A 2 30.45 0.02 41.05
C GLU A 2 30.74 -1.39 41.58
N ASN A 3 30.81 -2.40 40.71
CA ASN A 3 31.14 -3.77 41.12
C ASN A 3 32.51 -3.90 41.83
N THR A 4 33.50 -3.09 41.45
CA THR A 4 34.82 -3.07 42.11
C THR A 4 34.77 -2.40 43.48
N CYS A 5 33.90 -1.40 43.66
CA CYS A 5 33.68 -0.74 44.94
C CYS A 5 32.97 -1.68 45.93
N VAL A 6 31.96 -2.43 45.47
CA VAL A 6 31.23 -3.41 46.29
C VAL A 6 32.13 -4.56 46.74
N LYS A 7 33.01 -5.06 45.87
CA LYS A 7 33.99 -6.10 46.23
C LYS A 7 34.92 -5.64 47.36
N LEU A 8 35.49 -4.44 47.24
CA LEU A 8 36.34 -3.88 48.29
C LEU A 8 35.57 -3.71 49.61
N GLN A 9 34.31 -3.28 49.54
CA GLN A 9 33.48 -3.13 50.74
C GLN A 9 33.23 -4.49 51.44
N LEU A 10 33.10 -5.58 50.68
CA LEU A 10 32.97 -6.94 51.24
C LEU A 10 34.28 -7.43 51.84
N GLU A 11 35.40 -7.29 51.12
CA GLU A 11 36.74 -7.68 51.59
C GLU A 11 37.09 -7.00 52.92
N LEU A 12 36.86 -5.69 53.04
CA LEU A 12 37.14 -4.92 54.27
C LEU A 12 36.18 -5.25 55.42
N LYS A 13 34.95 -5.72 55.11
CA LYS A 13 33.99 -6.21 56.13
C LYS A 13 34.35 -7.62 56.59
N GLU A 14 34.81 -8.48 55.69
CA GLU A 14 35.26 -9.85 55.99
C GLU A 14 36.56 -9.87 56.81
N GLU A 15 37.49 -8.93 56.56
CA GLU A 15 38.70 -8.76 57.37
C GLU A 15 38.43 -8.20 58.78
N GLY A 16 37.20 -7.73 59.07
CA GLY A 16 36.71 -7.43 60.41
C GLY A 16 37.46 -6.34 61.21
N ALA A 17 38.42 -5.63 60.59
CA ALA A 17 39.40 -4.80 61.29
C ALA A 17 39.21 -3.27 61.08
N LEU A 18 38.16 -2.84 60.38
CA LEU A 18 37.95 -1.43 60.04
C LEU A 18 36.57 -0.93 60.48
N ASP A 19 36.60 0.19 61.20
CA ASP A 19 35.44 1.03 61.50
C ASP A 19 34.71 1.44 60.20
N GLU A 20 33.38 1.46 60.22
CA GLU A 20 32.54 1.67 59.02
C GLU A 20 32.93 2.97 58.28
N GLY A 21 33.25 4.03 59.03
CA GLY A 21 33.69 5.31 58.48
C GLY A 21 35.05 5.26 57.74
N LYS A 22 35.89 4.26 57.99
CA LYS A 22 37.16 4.06 57.25
C LYS A 22 36.95 3.25 55.98
N ILE A 23 36.00 2.31 56.00
CA ILE A 23 35.60 1.54 54.82
C ILE A 23 35.01 2.49 53.78
N ASP A 24 34.10 3.37 54.19
CA ASP A 24 33.45 4.32 53.28
C ASP A 24 34.45 5.28 52.64
N ARG A 25 35.41 5.82 53.42
CA ARG A 25 36.47 6.68 52.88
C ARG A 25 37.33 5.94 51.84
N ARG A 26 37.65 4.67 52.09
CA ARG A 26 38.50 3.90 51.18
C ARG A 26 37.76 3.52 49.89
N VAL A 27 36.47 3.23 50.00
CA VAL A 27 35.58 3.00 48.87
C VAL A 27 35.40 4.28 48.06
N ASP A 28 35.23 5.44 48.70
CA ASP A 28 35.12 6.73 48.02
C ASP A 28 36.41 7.15 47.31
N GLU A 29 37.58 6.91 47.93
CA GLU A 29 38.88 7.11 47.27
C GLU A 29 39.02 6.23 46.02
N LEU A 30 38.59 4.96 46.09
CA LEU A 30 38.61 4.05 44.96
C LEU A 30 37.63 4.51 43.87
N ARG A 31 36.42 4.93 44.26
CA ARG A 31 35.41 5.47 43.34
C ARG A 31 35.94 6.70 42.60
N GLN A 32 36.59 7.63 43.29
CA GLN A 32 37.21 8.80 42.67
C GLN A 32 38.37 8.46 41.73
N LYS A 33 39.19 7.47 42.08
CA LYS A 33 40.29 7.00 41.21
C LYS A 33 39.76 6.38 39.93
N LEU A 34 38.77 5.50 40.04
CA LEU A 34 38.15 4.84 38.90
C LEU A 34 37.38 5.85 38.02
N MET A 35 36.70 6.84 38.60
CA MET A 35 36.13 7.94 37.82
C MET A 35 37.18 8.67 37.00
N LYS A 36 38.33 9.03 37.62
CA LYS A 36 39.43 9.71 36.92
C LYS A 36 40.04 8.85 35.81
N GLU A 37 40.06 7.53 35.95
CA GLU A 37 40.54 6.61 34.92
C GLU A 37 39.53 6.43 33.77
N ASP A 38 38.24 6.36 34.07
CA ASP A 38 37.19 6.30 33.05
C ASP A 38 37.16 7.58 32.20
N PHE A 39 37.31 8.76 32.83
CA PHE A 39 37.48 10.03 32.12
C PHE A 39 38.77 10.13 31.29
N LYS A 40 39.78 9.29 31.56
CA LYS A 40 41.01 9.18 30.75
C LYS A 40 40.84 8.19 29.59
N ARG A 41 40.05 7.13 29.76
CA ARG A 41 39.70 6.19 28.69
C ARG A 41 38.79 6.83 27.66
N GLU A 42 37.83 7.65 28.10
CA GLU A 42 36.95 8.41 27.19
C GLU A 42 37.68 9.56 26.47
N ARG A 43 38.77 10.07 27.04
CA ARG A 43 39.63 11.11 26.43
C ARG A 43 40.81 10.57 25.63
N GLY A 44 40.91 9.25 25.44
CA GLY A 44 41.77 8.71 24.41
C GLY A 44 41.15 9.06 23.06
N THR A 45 41.66 10.11 22.40
CA THR A 45 41.52 10.27 20.95
C THR A 45 41.81 8.91 20.33
N LEU A 46 40.76 8.25 19.85
CA LEU A 46 40.85 7.03 19.05
C LEU A 46 41.98 7.25 18.07
N LYS A 47 42.96 6.34 18.05
CA LYS A 47 44.06 6.48 17.10
C LYS A 47 43.44 6.53 15.70
N PRO A 48 44.03 7.26 14.73
CA PRO A 48 43.42 7.43 13.41
C PRO A 48 42.95 6.12 12.76
N HIS A 49 43.71 5.04 12.93
CA HIS A 49 43.34 3.69 12.45
C HIS A 49 42.11 3.07 13.14
N GLU A 50 41.85 3.37 14.41
CA GLU A 50 40.66 2.91 15.14
C GLU A 50 39.43 3.71 14.70
N SER A 51 39.60 5.00 14.41
CA SER A 51 38.52 5.84 13.88
C SER A 51 38.05 5.40 12.49
N GLU A 52 38.98 4.97 11.61
CA GLU A 52 38.65 4.41 10.30
C GLU A 52 37.87 3.10 10.43
N SER A 53 38.25 2.23 11.36
CA SER A 53 37.55 0.97 11.61
C SER A 53 36.09 1.19 12.02
N ILE A 54 35.84 2.22 12.84
CA ILE A 54 34.51 2.61 13.29
C ILE A 54 33.68 3.16 12.12
N ILE A 55 34.27 3.99 11.26
CA ILE A 55 33.60 4.51 10.05
C ILE A 55 33.24 3.37 9.09
N ILE A 56 34.11 2.36 8.95
CA ILE A 56 33.83 1.19 8.12
C ILE A 56 32.65 0.40 8.68
N VAL A 57 32.57 0.20 10.00
CA VAL A 57 31.44 -0.49 10.65
C VAL A 57 30.13 0.25 10.44
N TYR A 58 30.11 1.58 10.59
CA TYR A 58 28.93 2.41 10.34
C TYR A 58 28.45 2.37 8.88
N LYS A 59 29.36 2.11 7.93
CA LYS A 59 29.04 1.94 6.51
C LYS A 59 28.68 0.50 6.12
N THR A 60 28.70 -0.45 7.05
CA THR A 60 28.29 -1.82 6.74
C THR A 60 26.78 -1.90 6.47
N LYS A 61 26.39 -2.61 5.41
CA LYS A 61 24.97 -2.79 5.04
C LYS A 61 24.12 -3.37 6.18
N LYS A 62 24.70 -4.23 7.03
CA LYS A 62 24.02 -4.82 8.19
C LYS A 62 23.68 -3.77 9.24
N PHE A 63 24.62 -2.86 9.51
CA PHE A 63 24.40 -1.75 10.43
C PHE A 63 23.37 -0.76 9.87
N CYS A 64 23.49 -0.33 8.62
CA CYS A 64 22.50 0.59 8.01
C CYS A 64 21.07 0.00 8.02
N SER A 65 20.95 -1.30 7.76
CA SER A 65 19.66 -2.02 7.79
C SER A 65 19.03 -2.05 9.18
N SER A 66 19.80 -2.29 10.24
CA SER A 66 19.26 -2.32 11.60
C SER A 66 18.74 -0.96 12.07
N ILE A 67 19.37 0.13 11.65
CA ILE A 67 18.94 1.50 11.98
C ILE A 67 17.96 2.09 10.96
N LYS A 68 17.55 1.32 9.93
CA LYS A 68 16.68 1.77 8.83
C LYS A 68 17.19 3.03 8.10
N VAL A 69 18.50 3.21 8.07
CA VAL A 69 19.15 4.28 7.31
C VAL A 69 19.56 3.71 5.97
N ASN A 70 19.37 4.50 4.90
CA ASN A 70 19.82 4.09 3.59
C ASN A 70 21.35 3.96 3.57
N ALA A 71 21.90 2.90 3.00
CA ALA A 71 23.35 2.72 2.89
C ALA A 71 24.03 3.83 2.07
N SER A 72 23.27 4.55 1.24
CA SER A 72 23.71 5.74 0.48
C SER A 72 23.43 7.06 1.19
N TYR A 73 23.02 7.04 2.46
CA TYR A 73 22.79 8.26 3.23
C TYR A 73 24.11 8.99 3.45
N ILE A 74 24.14 10.26 3.03
CA ILE A 74 25.27 11.16 3.22
C ILE A 74 24.78 12.28 4.11
N GLU A 75 25.42 12.43 5.27
CA GLU A 75 25.12 13.49 6.23
C GLU A 75 25.25 14.88 5.56
N GLY A 76 24.34 15.80 5.89
CA GLY A 76 24.31 17.14 5.30
C GLY A 76 23.56 17.25 3.96
N LYS A 77 23.56 16.21 3.11
CA LYS A 77 22.81 16.25 1.83
C LYS A 77 21.29 16.38 2.01
N ALA A 78 20.76 15.99 3.16
CA ALA A 78 19.34 16.14 3.46
C ALA A 78 18.90 17.61 3.56
N PHE A 79 19.83 18.53 3.88
CA PHE A 79 19.57 19.97 4.04
C PHE A 79 20.03 20.80 2.84
N ASP A 80 20.48 20.14 1.77
CA ASP A 80 20.88 20.81 0.54
C ASP A 80 19.63 21.36 -0.17
N LYS A 81 19.52 22.69 -0.20
CA LYS A 81 18.36 23.41 -0.73
C LYS A 81 18.18 23.14 -2.23
N GLU A 82 19.28 22.96 -2.96
CA GLU A 82 19.25 22.69 -4.41
C GLU A 82 18.68 21.29 -4.67
N LEU A 83 19.16 20.29 -3.93
CA LEU A 83 18.66 18.92 -4.01
C LEU A 83 17.19 18.78 -3.58
N GLN A 84 16.76 19.59 -2.61
CA GLN A 84 15.34 19.64 -2.22
C GLN A 84 14.48 20.26 -3.32
N ALA A 85 14.93 21.35 -3.94
CA ALA A 85 14.21 21.98 -5.04
C ALA A 85 14.07 21.03 -6.24
N GLU A 86 15.14 20.32 -6.61
CA GLU A 86 15.12 19.32 -7.68
C GLU A 86 14.11 18.19 -7.39
N ARG A 87 14.11 17.65 -6.16
CA ARG A 87 13.14 16.62 -5.75
C ARG A 87 11.71 17.12 -5.78
N CYS A 88 11.47 18.37 -5.36
CA CYS A 88 10.15 18.98 -5.46
C CYS A 88 9.69 19.12 -6.91
N LEU A 89 10.56 19.56 -7.82
CA LEU A 89 10.25 19.67 -9.25
C LEU A 89 9.90 18.30 -9.86
N MET A 90 10.72 17.29 -9.59
CA MET A 90 10.46 15.91 -10.06
C MET A 90 9.13 15.35 -9.54
N ALA A 91 8.78 15.64 -8.28
CA ALA A 91 7.50 15.21 -7.71
C ALA A 91 6.31 15.91 -8.37
N ILE A 92 6.44 17.19 -8.73
CA ILE A 92 5.40 17.94 -9.44
C ILE A 92 5.22 17.38 -10.86
N GLU A 93 6.31 17.11 -11.58
CA GLU A 93 6.26 16.55 -12.92
C GLU A 93 5.61 15.16 -12.95
N GLU A 94 5.99 14.27 -12.02
CA GLU A 94 5.38 12.94 -11.94
C GLU A 94 3.89 13.04 -11.59
N ARG A 95 3.50 13.96 -10.71
CA ARG A 95 2.09 14.21 -10.40
C ARG A 95 1.32 14.67 -11.65
N GLN A 96 1.84 15.64 -12.40
CA GLN A 96 1.22 16.11 -13.64
C GLN A 96 1.09 14.99 -14.67
N ARG A 97 2.10 14.13 -14.78
CA ARG A 97 2.07 12.97 -15.67
C ARG A 97 1.00 11.95 -15.26
N ILE A 98 0.82 11.71 -13.96
CA ILE A 98 -0.24 10.84 -13.45
C ILE A 98 -1.62 11.46 -13.72
N GLU A 99 -1.79 12.76 -13.43
CA GLU A 99 -3.04 13.49 -13.66
C GLU A 99 -3.43 13.48 -15.14
N SER A 100 -2.49 13.79 -16.05
CA SER A 100 -2.74 13.73 -17.50
C SER A 100 -3.18 12.34 -17.97
N LYS A 101 -2.61 11.27 -17.43
CA LYS A 101 -3.05 9.90 -17.74
C LYS A 101 -4.45 9.61 -17.20
N GLN A 102 -4.79 10.12 -16.03
CA GLN A 102 -6.13 9.95 -15.45
C GLN A 102 -7.16 10.74 -16.26
N GLU A 103 -6.86 11.97 -16.64
CA GLU A 103 -7.71 12.80 -17.51
C GLU A 103 -7.94 12.15 -18.87
N GLN A 104 -6.89 11.61 -19.51
CA GLN A 104 -7.05 10.89 -20.78
C GLN A 104 -7.93 9.65 -20.65
N ARG A 105 -7.83 8.92 -19.53
CA ARG A 105 -8.69 7.75 -19.27
C ARG A 105 -10.12 8.17 -19.00
N ALA A 106 -10.33 9.23 -18.22
CA ALA A 106 -11.64 9.78 -17.93
C ALA A 106 -12.33 10.31 -19.20
N ALA A 107 -11.58 11.03 -20.05
CA ALA A 107 -12.08 11.55 -21.32
C ALA A 107 -12.52 10.42 -22.27
N LYS A 108 -11.71 9.37 -22.42
CA LYS A 108 -12.08 8.19 -23.23
C LYS A 108 -13.32 7.47 -22.70
N MET A 109 -13.42 7.29 -21.38
CA MET A 109 -14.59 6.68 -20.77
C MET A 109 -15.85 7.53 -20.97
N GLN A 110 -15.71 8.85 -20.89
CA GLN A 110 -16.80 9.78 -21.10
C GLN A 110 -17.28 9.77 -22.56
N GLU A 111 -16.36 9.77 -23.51
CA GLU A 111 -16.66 9.64 -24.95
C GLU A 111 -17.39 8.33 -25.25
N GLU A 112 -16.90 7.20 -24.74
CA GLU A 112 -17.57 5.89 -24.88
C GLU A 112 -18.99 5.90 -24.29
N ARG A 113 -19.17 6.56 -23.13
CA ARG A 113 -20.48 6.70 -22.48
C ARG A 113 -21.44 7.54 -23.31
N GLU A 114 -20.95 8.64 -23.89
CA GLU A 114 -21.74 9.52 -24.76
C GLU A 114 -22.13 8.82 -26.06
N ASP A 115 -21.21 8.08 -26.67
CA ASP A 115 -21.50 7.32 -27.89
C ASP A 115 -22.49 6.19 -27.63
N ARG A 116 -22.37 5.49 -26.49
CA ARG A 116 -23.37 4.50 -26.07
C ARG A 116 -24.73 5.13 -25.81
N ALA A 117 -24.77 6.34 -25.23
CA ALA A 117 -26.02 7.07 -25.01
C ALA A 117 -26.67 7.52 -26.33
N LYS A 118 -25.88 7.95 -27.32
CA LYS A 118 -26.38 8.29 -28.67
C LYS A 118 -26.98 7.07 -29.36
N LEU A 119 -26.27 5.92 -29.33
CA LEU A 119 -26.76 4.66 -29.90
C LEU A 119 -28.10 4.24 -29.25
N TRP A 120 -28.19 4.34 -27.93
CA TRP A 120 -29.43 4.05 -27.20
C TRP A 120 -30.58 4.99 -27.60
N GLN A 121 -30.31 6.28 -27.76
CA GLN A 121 -31.32 7.24 -28.22
C GLN A 121 -31.78 6.95 -29.65
N GLU A 122 -30.86 6.60 -30.55
CA GLU A 122 -31.18 6.23 -31.93
C GLU A 122 -32.05 4.96 -31.97
N GLU A 123 -31.74 3.96 -31.16
CA GLU A 123 -32.53 2.73 -31.05
C GLU A 123 -33.95 3.00 -30.55
N LEU A 124 -34.12 3.85 -29.53
CA LEU A 124 -35.44 4.30 -29.08
C LEU A 124 -36.21 5.04 -30.18
N ALA A 125 -35.53 5.90 -30.96
CA ALA A 125 -36.15 6.63 -32.06
C ALA A 125 -36.60 5.70 -33.20
N ASN A 126 -35.85 4.62 -33.46
CA ASN A 126 -36.20 3.63 -34.48
C ASN A 126 -37.36 2.72 -34.04
N GLN A 127 -37.41 2.30 -32.78
CA GLN A 127 -38.57 1.56 -32.23
C GLN A 127 -39.87 2.36 -32.34
N GLY A 128 -39.83 3.68 -32.11
CA GLY A 128 -40.97 4.57 -32.30
C GLY A 128 -41.45 4.62 -33.75
N LYS A 129 -40.53 4.66 -34.72
CA LYS A 129 -40.83 4.67 -36.16
C LYS A 129 -41.41 3.33 -36.62
N ASP A 130 -40.89 2.21 -36.12
CA ASP A 130 -41.38 0.87 -36.47
C ASP A 130 -42.77 0.59 -35.88
N SER A 131 -43.05 1.11 -34.68
CA SER A 131 -44.39 1.10 -34.08
C SER A 131 -45.39 1.91 -34.91
N GLN A 132 -45.01 3.08 -35.44
CA GLN A 132 -45.87 3.84 -36.34
C GLN A 132 -46.03 3.18 -37.72
N ARG A 133 -44.97 2.60 -38.29
CA ARG A 133 -45.06 1.86 -39.57
C ARG A 133 -45.96 0.65 -39.46
N SER A 134 -45.84 -0.13 -38.40
CA SER A 134 -46.70 -1.29 -38.14
C SER A 134 -48.15 -0.88 -37.87
N PHE A 135 -48.40 0.22 -37.14
CA PHE A 135 -49.75 0.77 -36.95
C PHE A 135 -50.39 1.24 -38.27
N ASN A 136 -49.65 1.99 -39.09
CA ASN A 136 -50.14 2.47 -40.39
C ASN A 136 -50.34 1.32 -41.40
N SER A 137 -49.45 0.33 -41.42
CA SER A 137 -49.60 -0.92 -42.18
C SER A 137 -50.87 -1.68 -41.76
N SER A 138 -51.08 -1.87 -40.45
CA SER A 138 -52.28 -2.54 -39.93
C SER A 138 -53.57 -1.79 -40.29
N LYS A 139 -53.53 -0.45 -40.29
CA LYS A 139 -54.68 0.40 -40.68
C LYS A 139 -55.02 0.27 -42.18
N LEU A 140 -54.00 0.17 -43.04
CA LEU A 140 -54.17 -0.10 -44.48
C LEU A 140 -54.73 -1.51 -44.73
N HIS A 141 -54.23 -2.52 -44.02
CA HIS A 141 -54.71 -3.90 -44.14
C HIS A 141 -56.11 -4.13 -43.54
N HIS A 142 -56.54 -3.33 -42.56
CA HIS A 142 -57.89 -3.43 -41.98
C HIS A 142 -58.99 -2.91 -42.94
N SER A 143 -58.65 -2.00 -43.85
CA SER A 143 -59.61 -1.48 -44.86
C SER A 143 -59.93 -2.46 -45.98
N GLN A 144 -59.15 -3.54 -46.15
CA GLN A 144 -59.29 -4.55 -47.22
C GLN A 144 -59.83 -5.88 -46.71
N ARG A 145 -60.07 -6.03 -45.40
CA ARG A 145 -60.74 -7.23 -44.86
C ARG A 145 -62.26 -7.05 -44.95
N PRO A 146 -63.01 -8.00 -45.54
CA PRO A 146 -64.46 -8.01 -45.41
C PRO A 146 -64.82 -8.07 -43.92
N ARG A 147 -65.81 -7.27 -43.51
CA ARG A 147 -66.29 -7.19 -42.12
C ARG A 147 -66.57 -8.60 -41.60
N PRO A 148 -66.05 -9.02 -40.44
CA PRO A 148 -66.46 -10.28 -39.85
C PRO A 148 -67.97 -10.18 -39.57
N ARG A 149 -68.72 -11.17 -40.04
CA ARG A 149 -70.12 -11.36 -39.61
C ARG A 149 -70.09 -11.51 -38.09
N THR A 150 -70.92 -10.70 -37.43
CA THR A 150 -71.19 -10.78 -36.00
C THR A 150 -71.44 -12.24 -35.60
N PRO A 151 -70.67 -12.82 -34.66
CA PRO A 151 -71.11 -14.04 -33.98
C PRO A 151 -72.35 -13.66 -33.16
N GLN A 152 -73.45 -14.38 -33.38
CA GLN A 152 -74.56 -14.29 -32.46
C GLN A 152 -74.10 -14.73 -31.07
N LEU A 153 -74.59 -13.97 -30.11
CA LEU A 153 -74.37 -14.10 -28.69
C LEU A 153 -75.03 -15.38 -28.18
N GLU A 154 -74.31 -16.50 -28.14
CA GLU A 154 -74.67 -17.59 -27.24
C GLU A 154 -73.83 -17.48 -25.96
N ARG A 155 -74.56 -17.13 -24.89
CA ARG A 155 -74.10 -17.13 -23.52
C ARG A 155 -74.00 -18.59 -23.08
N ASP A 156 -72.77 -19.08 -22.93
CA ASP A 156 -72.50 -20.19 -22.03
C ASP A 156 -71.52 -19.73 -20.95
N ILE A 157 -72.09 -19.58 -19.76
CA ILE A 157 -71.41 -19.29 -18.50
C ILE A 157 -71.09 -20.64 -17.86
N GLU A 158 -69.86 -21.13 -18.05
CA GLU A 158 -69.23 -22.16 -17.22
C GLU A 158 -67.78 -21.72 -17.01
N ARG A 159 -67.39 -21.06 -15.93
CA ARG A 159 -67.27 -21.53 -14.53
C ARG A 159 -66.44 -22.80 -14.40
N CYS A 160 -65.11 -22.63 -14.44
CA CYS A 160 -64.03 -23.40 -13.78
C CYS A 160 -62.70 -22.81 -14.29
N SER A 161 -61.62 -22.59 -13.55
CA SER A 161 -61.23 -22.77 -12.16
C SER A 161 -60.02 -21.83 -12.01
N ARG A 162 -60.04 -20.83 -11.13
CA ARG A 162 -59.41 -20.89 -9.80
C ARG A 162 -58.16 -21.77 -9.79
N ASP A 163 -57.02 -21.16 -10.07
CA ASP A 163 -55.74 -21.46 -9.46
C ASP A 163 -54.98 -20.13 -9.29
N ASP A 164 -55.34 -19.46 -8.19
CA ASP A 164 -54.50 -18.50 -7.49
C ASP A 164 -53.25 -19.24 -7.00
N SER A 165 -52.11 -19.08 -7.66
CA SER A 165 -50.82 -19.49 -7.07
C SER A 165 -49.65 -18.78 -7.72
N PHE A 166 -49.05 -17.90 -6.93
CA PHE A 166 -47.70 -17.34 -7.06
C PHE A 166 -47.48 -16.19 -8.04
N CYS A 167 -47.76 -14.99 -7.50
CA CYS A 167 -46.83 -13.87 -7.52
C CYS A 167 -45.38 -14.32 -7.71
N ASN A 168 -44.79 -14.06 -8.88
CA ASN A 168 -43.34 -13.89 -8.98
C ASN A 168 -43.05 -12.39 -9.08
N SER A 169 -43.37 -11.70 -7.99
CA SER A 169 -42.82 -10.41 -7.64
C SER A 169 -41.35 -10.60 -7.23
N ASN A 170 -40.47 -10.70 -8.22
CA ASN A 170 -39.10 -10.25 -8.08
C ASN A 170 -39.11 -8.78 -8.52
N GLY A 171 -39.54 -7.79 -7.72
CA GLY A 171 -39.00 -7.56 -6.38
C GLY A 171 -37.51 -7.28 -6.51
N LEU A 172 -37.07 -6.31 -7.34
CA LEU A 172 -37.01 -4.90 -6.93
C LEU A 172 -36.80 -4.75 -5.42
N LYS A 173 -35.74 -5.37 -4.91
CA LYS A 173 -35.01 -4.84 -3.77
C LYS A 173 -33.83 -4.09 -4.33
N ASP A 174 -34.08 -2.81 -4.59
CA ASP A 174 -33.09 -1.76 -4.43
C ASP A 174 -32.42 -1.95 -3.06
N GLN A 175 -31.37 -2.76 -3.01
CA GLN A 175 -30.36 -2.57 -2.00
C GLN A 175 -29.60 -1.33 -2.42
N MET A 176 -30.03 -0.21 -1.86
CA MET A 176 -29.15 0.90 -1.54
C MET A 176 -27.96 0.36 -0.73
N LYS A 177 -26.96 -0.18 -1.43
CA LYS A 177 -25.60 -0.24 -0.93
C LYS A 177 -24.99 1.08 -1.34
N SER A 178 -25.05 2.05 -0.43
CA SER A 178 -24.16 3.21 -0.45
C SER A 178 -22.74 2.70 -0.71
N PRO A 179 -21.93 3.37 -1.55
CA PRO A 179 -20.50 3.08 -1.57
C PRO A 179 -19.98 3.25 -0.14
N PRO A 180 -19.15 2.33 0.39
CA PRO A 180 -18.50 2.59 1.65
C PRO A 180 -17.71 3.89 1.49
N VAL A 181 -18.05 4.88 2.31
CA VAL A 181 -17.17 6.01 2.59
C VAL A 181 -15.85 5.39 3.02
N ALA A 182 -14.87 5.41 2.12
CA ALA A 182 -13.50 5.08 2.44
C ALA A 182 -13.03 6.17 3.41
N ASN A 183 -13.21 5.89 4.69
CA ASN A 183 -12.54 6.62 5.76
C ASN A 183 -11.05 6.56 5.48
N ASP A 184 -10.46 7.74 5.38
CA ASP A 184 -9.05 8.00 5.59
C ASP A 184 -8.57 7.30 6.87
N GLN A 185 -7.90 6.16 6.75
CA GLN A 185 -6.83 5.77 7.66
C GLN A 185 -5.76 4.96 6.93
N PRO A 186 -4.49 5.40 6.93
CA PRO A 186 -3.38 4.66 6.36
C PRO A 186 -2.90 3.57 7.33
N SER A 187 -3.53 2.40 7.30
CA SER A 187 -2.94 1.18 7.88
C SER A 187 -1.95 0.57 6.89
N ARG A 188 -0.69 0.99 7.00
CA ARG A 188 0.48 0.28 6.46
C ARG A 188 0.52 -1.14 7.05
N GLN A 189 0.17 -2.13 6.24
CA GLN A 189 0.68 -3.49 6.36
C GLN A 189 1.60 -3.71 5.15
N PRO A 190 2.89 -4.07 5.33
CA PRO A 190 3.72 -4.46 4.21
C PRO A 190 3.33 -5.87 3.76
N GLU A 191 2.85 -5.98 2.52
CA GLU A 191 2.77 -7.26 1.83
C GLU A 191 4.17 -7.85 1.69
N ALA A 192 4.31 -9.12 2.08
CA ALA A 192 5.45 -9.95 1.80
C ALA A 192 5.54 -10.17 0.27
N VAL A 193 6.35 -9.35 -0.39
CA VAL A 193 6.69 -9.54 -1.80
C VAL A 193 7.66 -10.71 -1.92
N GLY A 194 7.14 -11.79 -2.49
CA GLY A 194 7.80 -12.73 -3.40
C GLY A 194 9.30 -12.94 -3.26
N GLN A 195 9.67 -14.12 -2.79
CA GLN A 195 10.95 -14.75 -3.09
C GLN A 195 11.16 -14.80 -4.61
N VAL A 196 12.00 -13.91 -5.13
CA VAL A 196 12.62 -14.09 -6.45
C VAL A 196 13.90 -14.87 -6.21
N HIS A 197 13.87 -16.14 -6.58
CA HIS A 197 15.00 -17.04 -6.59
C HIS A 197 16.01 -16.54 -7.64
N PRO A 198 17.28 -16.24 -7.30
CA PRO A 198 18.27 -15.99 -8.33
C PRO A 198 18.70 -17.34 -8.92
N ASP A 199 18.41 -17.53 -10.20
CA ASP A 199 19.09 -18.52 -11.03
C ASP A 199 20.60 -18.23 -10.97
N TYR A 200 21.33 -19.14 -10.34
CA TYR A 200 22.78 -19.14 -10.35
C TYR A 200 23.28 -19.45 -11.76
N PRO A 201 24.21 -18.67 -12.35
CA PRO A 201 24.98 -19.16 -13.47
C PRO A 201 25.90 -20.28 -12.99
N ARG A 202 25.70 -21.49 -13.52
CA ARG A 202 26.67 -22.59 -13.48
C ARG A 202 27.96 -22.12 -14.15
N TYR A 203 29.00 -21.84 -13.36
CA TYR A 203 30.36 -21.84 -13.88
C TYR A 203 30.77 -23.30 -14.12
N THR A 204 30.75 -23.72 -15.38
CA THR A 204 31.44 -24.93 -15.79
C THR A 204 32.93 -24.60 -15.93
N SER A 205 33.72 -25.18 -15.04
CA SER A 205 35.16 -25.29 -15.15
C SER A 205 35.54 -26.07 -16.42
N SER A 206 36.26 -25.47 -17.36
CA SER A 206 37.20 -26.14 -18.26
C SER A 206 37.84 -25.14 -19.23
N ASN A 207 39.10 -24.79 -19.01
CA ASN A 207 40.18 -25.18 -19.92
C ASN A 207 41.51 -24.60 -19.44
N GLN A 208 42.30 -25.51 -18.85
CA GLN A 208 43.73 -25.57 -19.10
C GLN A 208 43.95 -25.55 -20.61
N ASP A 209 44.81 -24.67 -21.14
CA ASP A 209 46.08 -25.08 -21.75
C ASP A 209 46.79 -23.91 -22.48
N ARG A 210 48.09 -23.84 -22.18
CA ARG A 210 49.23 -23.47 -23.05
C ARG A 210 49.42 -22.03 -23.54
N GLY A 211 50.60 -21.52 -23.18
CA GLY A 211 51.38 -20.62 -24.02
C GLY A 211 52.54 -20.01 -23.24
N PHE A 212 53.72 -20.61 -23.39
CA PHE A 212 55.01 -20.16 -22.86
C PHE A 212 55.36 -18.72 -23.26
#